data_AF-A0A0F9H1M6-F1
#
_entry.id   AF-A0A0F9H1M6-F1
#
_cell.length_a   1.000
_cell.length_b   1.000
_cell.length_c   1.000
_cell.angle_alpha   90.00
_cell.angle_beta   90.00
_cell.angle_gamma   90.00
#
_symmetry.space_group_name_H-M   'P 1'
#
loop_
_entity.id
_entity.type
_entity.pdbx_description
1 polymer ?
#
loop_
_entity_poly.entity_id
_entity_poly.type
_entity_poly.pdbx_seq_one_letter_code
_entity_poly.pdbx_strand_id
1 'polypeptide(L)'
;MSDGPARPGYEDVLSEIERIAASAGEAASTSELGQSVRGRSIPCLTLTDPAAPAEDKQHVLIVASQHGSEESGRALALALADFAVRLSV
;
A
#
# COMPACT_ATOMS: atom_id res chain seq x y z
N MET A 1 8.47 -8.37 -10.64
CA MET A 1 9.31 -7.97 -9.51
C MET A 1 9.29 -6.45 -9.49
N SER A 2 8.95 -5.82 -8.36
CA SER A 2 9.08 -4.36 -8.25
C SER A 2 10.56 -4.01 -8.31
N ASP A 3 10.94 -2.97 -9.05
CA ASP A 3 12.32 -2.47 -9.12
C ASP A 3 12.74 -1.72 -7.82
N GLY A 4 11.95 -1.85 -6.76
CA GLY A 4 12.16 -1.19 -5.47
C GLY A 4 13.26 -1.83 -4.63
N PRO A 5 13.76 -1.12 -3.61
CA PRO A 5 14.84 -1.61 -2.75
C PRO A 5 14.42 -2.85 -1.98
N ALA A 6 15.33 -3.82 -1.83
CA ALA A 6 15.11 -5.06 -1.06
C ALA A 6 14.82 -4.81 0.44
N ARG A 7 15.02 -3.58 0.93
CA ARG A 7 14.78 -3.13 2.31
C ARG A 7 14.19 -1.71 2.29
N PRO A 8 12.89 -1.56 2.01
CA PRO A 8 12.29 -0.24 1.83
C PRO A 8 12.25 0.53 3.14
N GLY A 9 12.79 1.76 3.08
CA GLY A 9 12.63 2.79 4.09
C GLY A 9 11.30 3.52 3.96
N TYR A 10 11.10 4.55 4.79
CA TYR A 10 9.84 5.31 4.82
C TYR A 10 9.55 6.02 3.49
N GLU A 11 10.52 6.73 2.93
CA GLU A 11 10.35 7.44 1.65
C GLU A 11 10.16 6.48 0.46
N ASP A 12 10.79 5.29 0.52
CA ASP A 12 10.59 4.25 -0.49
C ASP A 12 9.15 3.73 -0.43
N VAL A 13 8.59 3.54 0.78
CA VAL A 13 7.19 3.14 0.96
C VAL A 13 6.26 4.19 0.36
N LEU A 14 6.47 5.48 0.66
CA LEU A 14 5.63 6.57 0.13
C LEU A 14 5.68 6.63 -1.40
N SER A 15 6.88 6.58 -1.97
CA SER A 15 7.07 6.61 -3.42
C SER A 15 6.39 5.42 -4.10
N GLU A 16 6.48 4.23 -3.50
CA GLU A 16 5.93 3.01 -4.08
C GLU A 16 4.40 2.94 -3.98
N ILE A 17 3.79 3.38 -2.87
CA ILE A 17 2.32 3.44 -2.79
C ILE A 17 1.74 4.44 -3.79
N GLU A 18 2.40 5.58 -4.01
CA GLU A 18 1.99 6.57 -5.01
C GLU A 18 2.12 6.00 -6.43
N ARG A 19 3.24 5.32 -6.72
CA ARG A 19 3.45 4.64 -8.00
C ARG A 19 2.37 3.58 -8.27
N ILE A 20 2.08 2.74 -7.27
CA ILE A 20 1.05 1.70 -7.38
C ILE A 20 -0.32 2.34 -7.60
N ALA A 21 -0.68 3.36 -6.82
CA ALA A 21 -1.96 4.06 -6.97
C ALA A 21 -2.11 4.68 -8.36
N ALA A 22 -1.07 5.36 -8.85
CA ALA A 22 -1.08 5.94 -10.19
C ALA A 22 -1.26 4.89 -11.30
N SER A 23 -0.69 3.70 -11.11
CA SER A 23 -0.83 2.60 -12.08
C SER A 23 -2.22 1.94 -12.09
N ALA A 24 -2.97 2.04 -10.98
CA ALA A 24 -4.29 1.43 -10.82
C ALA A 24 -5.45 2.38 -11.17
N GLY A 25 -5.18 3.68 -11.36
CA GLY A 25 -6.22 4.67 -11.67
C GLY A 25 -7.28 4.74 -10.58
N GLU A 26 -8.57 4.73 -10.96
CA GLU A 26 -9.70 4.83 -10.02
C GLU A 26 -9.84 3.62 -9.08
N ALA A 27 -9.15 2.52 -9.36
CA ALA A 27 -9.16 1.33 -8.51
C ALA A 27 -8.29 1.49 -7.25
N ALA A 28 -7.56 2.59 -7.10
CA ALA A 28 -6.70 2.86 -5.96
C ALA A 28 -6.85 4.28 -5.40
N SER A 29 -6.66 4.40 -4.10
CA SER A 29 -6.54 5.69 -3.42
C SER A 29 -5.57 5.61 -2.26
N THR A 30 -4.89 6.73 -1.98
CA THR A 30 -4.00 6.86 -0.82
C THR A 30 -4.62 7.78 0.23
N SER A 31 -4.46 7.43 1.51
CA SER A 31 -4.92 8.25 2.63
C SER A 31 -3.92 8.23 3.79
N GLU A 32 -4.01 9.23 4.66
CA GLU A 32 -3.32 9.26 5.95
C GLU A 32 -4.25 8.73 7.03
N LEU A 33 -3.84 7.68 7.75
CA LEU A 33 -4.60 7.14 8.89
C LEU A 33 -4.34 7.91 10.19
N GLY A 34 -3.29 8.73 10.20
CA GLY A 34 -2.88 9.55 11.33
C GLY A 34 -1.37 9.78 11.31
N GLN A 35 -0.83 10.23 12.45
CA GLN A 35 0.58 10.54 12.59
C GLN A 35 1.23 9.69 13.68
N SER A 36 2.46 9.26 13.43
CA SER A 36 3.32 8.63 14.43
C SER A 36 3.71 9.62 15.54
N VAL A 37 4.29 9.11 16.63
CA VAL A 37 4.82 9.93 17.74
C VAL A 37 5.85 10.98 17.29
N ARG A 38 6.54 10.75 16.17
CA ARG A 38 7.50 11.71 15.58
C ARG A 38 6.90 12.58 14.47
N GLY A 39 5.57 12.61 14.33
CA GLY A 39 4.87 13.45 13.36
C GLY A 39 4.95 12.97 11.91
N ARG A 40 5.41 11.73 11.65
CA ARG A 40 5.35 11.15 10.29
C ARG A 40 3.96 10.60 10.01
N SER A 41 3.46 10.82 8.80
CA SER A 41 2.22 10.23 8.30
C SER A 41 2.24 8.71 8.40
N ILE A 42 1.10 8.10 8.71
CA ILE A 42 0.86 6.67 8.60
C ILE A 42 0.08 6.45 7.30
N PRO A 43 0.78 6.10 6.20
CA PRO A 43 0.14 6.01 4.90
C PRO A 43 -0.71 4.73 4.79
N CYS A 44 -1.80 4.84 4.04
CA CYS A 44 -2.66 3.73 3.65
C CYS A 44 -2.90 3.78 2.14
N LEU A 45 -2.75 2.63 1.48
CA LEU A 45 -3.19 2.40 0.11
C LEU A 45 -4.44 1.54 0.16
N THR A 46 -5.53 2.03 -0.39
CA THR A 46 -6.78 1.28 -0.56
C THR A 46 -6.89 0.87 -2.01
N LEU A 47 -7.08 -0.43 -2.24
CA LEU A 47 -7.40 -1.01 -3.55
C LEU A 47 -8.86 -1.49 -3.53
N THR A 48 -9.62 -1.17 -4.57
CA THR A 48 -11.03 -1.56 -4.67
C THR A 48 -11.47 -1.63 -6.13
N ASP A 49 -12.45 -2.47 -6.44
CA ASP A 49 -13.13 -2.44 -7.74
C ASP A 49 -14.16 -1.28 -7.74
N PRO A 50 -13.98 -0.20 -8.52
CA PRO A 50 -14.90 0.93 -8.51
C PRO A 50 -16.29 0.59 -9.09
N ALA A 51 -16.43 -0.51 -9.84
CA ALA A 51 -17.71 -0.90 -10.44
C ALA A 51 -18.65 -1.63 -9.47
N ALA A 52 -18.11 -2.22 -8.39
CA ALA A 52 -18.90 -2.93 -7.40
C ALA A 52 -19.34 -2.01 -6.24
N PRO A 53 -20.59 -2.12 -5.74
CA PRO A 53 -21.04 -1.38 -4.56
C PRO A 53 -20.30 -1.84 -3.30
N ALA A 54 -20.18 -0.96 -2.31
CA ALA A 54 -19.39 -1.23 -1.11
C ALA A 54 -19.94 -2.39 -0.24
N GLU A 55 -21.26 -2.54 -0.19
CA GLU A 55 -21.94 -3.60 0.57
C GLU A 55 -21.67 -5.02 0.05
N ASP A 56 -21.31 -5.15 -1.22
CA ASP A 56 -21.00 -6.43 -1.86
C ASP A 56 -19.51 -6.80 -1.78
N LYS A 57 -18.68 -5.99 -1.09
CA LYS A 57 -17.24 -6.18 -1.00
C LYS A 57 -16.82 -6.81 0.31
N GLN A 58 -15.86 -7.72 0.24
CA GLN A 58 -15.12 -8.20 1.41
C GLN A 58 -13.92 -7.31 1.66
N HIS A 59 -13.62 -7.05 2.93
CA HIS A 59 -12.51 -6.20 3.34
C HIS A 59 -11.37 -7.02 3.90
N VAL A 60 -10.15 -6.75 3.42
CA VAL A 60 -8.91 -7.31 3.97
C VAL A 60 -8.00 -6.14 4.33
N LEU A 61 -7.51 -6.12 5.57
CA LEU A 61 -6.51 -5.17 6.02
C LEU A 61 -5.16 -5.86 6.13
N ILE A 62 -4.14 -5.28 5.51
CA ILE A 62 -2.76 -5.75 5.59
C ILE A 62 -1.93 -4.64 6.21
N VAL A 63 -1.25 -4.95 7.31
CA VAL A 63 -0.41 -4.01 8.06
C VAL A 63 0.99 -4.56 8.16
N ALA A 64 1.99 -3.70 7.96
CA ALA A 64 3.41 -4.00 8.10
C ALA A 64 4.12 -2.90 8.91
N SER A 65 5.36 -3.17 9.37
CA SER A 65 6.17 -2.24 10.19
C SER A 65 5.66 -2.02 11.61
N GLN A 66 4.98 -2.99 12.20
CA GLN A 66 4.63 -2.91 13.63
C GLN A 66 5.92 -2.87 14.47
N HIS A 67 6.98 -3.50 13.98
CA HIS A 67 8.35 -3.35 14.48
C HIS A 67 9.19 -2.54 13.49
N GLY A 68 9.93 -1.53 13.98
CA GLY A 68 10.69 -0.63 13.11
C GLY A 68 11.74 -1.33 12.25
N SER A 69 12.35 -2.40 12.78
CA SER A 69 13.36 -3.24 12.12
C SER A 69 12.77 -4.37 11.27
N GLU A 70 11.51 -4.26 10.86
CA GLU A 70 10.82 -5.25 10.03
C GLU A 70 10.73 -4.77 8.57
N GLU A 71 11.87 -4.64 7.90
CA GLU A 71 11.92 -4.23 6.48
C GLU A 71 11.25 -5.25 5.55
N SER A 72 11.34 -6.54 5.88
CA SER A 72 10.74 -7.62 5.09
C SER A 72 9.21 -7.54 5.05
N GLY A 73 8.57 -7.17 6.17
CA GLY A 73 7.12 -6.98 6.22
C GLY A 73 6.65 -5.87 5.27
N ARG A 74 7.38 -4.74 5.24
CA ARG A 74 7.13 -3.64 4.30
C ARG A 74 7.26 -4.08 2.85
N ALA A 75 8.38 -4.75 2.53
CA ALA A 75 8.65 -5.23 1.18
C ALA A 75 7.55 -6.18 0.70
N LEU A 76 7.09 -7.10 1.57
CA LEU A 76 6.02 -8.04 1.26
C LEU A 76 4.68 -7.32 1.01
N ALA A 77 4.31 -6.35 1.87
CA ALA A 77 3.07 -5.61 1.72
C ALA A 77 3.03 -4.81 0.40
N LEU A 78 4.13 -4.13 0.05
CA LEU A 78 4.25 -3.40 -1.22
C LEU A 78 4.19 -4.35 -2.42
N ALA A 79 4.90 -5.48 -2.36
CA ALA A 79 4.88 -6.48 -3.43
C ALA A 79 3.49 -7.09 -3.63
N LEU A 80 2.75 -7.34 -2.55
CA LEU A 80 1.39 -7.86 -2.62
C LEU A 80 0.42 -6.83 -3.20
N ALA A 81 0.54 -5.56 -2.84
CA ALA A 81 -0.26 -4.49 -3.42
C ALA A 81 0.01 -4.34 -4.93
N ASP A 82 1.28 -4.31 -5.35
CA ASP A 82 1.66 -4.26 -6.77
C ASP A 82 1.15 -5.49 -7.52
N PHE A 83 1.25 -6.67 -6.92
CA PHE A 83 0.72 -7.91 -7.48
C PHE A 83 -0.80 -7.88 -7.64
N ALA A 84 -1.53 -7.37 -6.64
CA ALA A 84 -2.98 -7.25 -6.70
C ALA A 84 -3.43 -6.35 -7.85
N VAL A 85 -2.77 -5.19 -8.03
CA VAL A 85 -3.05 -4.29 -9.16
C VAL A 85 -2.78 -4.99 -10.49
N ARG A 86 -1.65 -5.69 -10.65
CA ARG A 86 -1.27 -6.38 -11.90
C ARG A 86 -2.20 -7.53 -12.30
N LEU A 87 -2.95 -8.11 -11.36
CA LEU A 87 -3.94 -9.16 -11.68
C LEU A 87 -5.29 -8.58 -12.11
N SER A 88 -5.56 -7.31 -11.80
CA SER A 88 -6.83 -6.64 -12.07
C SER A 88 -6.85 -5.85 -13.39
N VAL A 89 -5.69 -5.71 -14.05
CA VAL A 89 -5.51 -5.17 -15.42
C VAL A 89 -5.04 -6.27 -16.37
#